data_AF-A0A351U4M4-F1
#
_entry.id   AF-A0A351U4M4-F1
#
_cell.length_a   1.000
_cell.length_b   1.000
_cell.length_c   1.000
_cell.angle_alpha   90.00
_cell.angle_beta   90.00
_cell.angle_gamma   90.00
#
_symmetry.space_group_name_H-M   'P 1'
#
loop_
_entity.id
_entity.type
_entity.pdbx_description
1 polymer ?
#
loop_
_entity_poly.entity_id
_entity_poly.type
_entity_poly.pdbx_seq_one_letter_code
_entity_poly.pdbx_strand_id
1 'polypeptide(L)' 'MGIIVVILVIVLLVALFSVQNAAPVAISFLFWKFQASLAIVIFLCVLAGIAIGVTAMIVIGMKKTGRRKKASPGGSP' A
#
# COMPACT_ATOMS: atom_id res chain seq x y z
N MET A 1 17.44 -25.12 6.69
CA MET A 1 17.00 -25.16 8.10
C MET A 1 16.92 -23.79 8.76
N GLY A 2 17.95 -22.92 8.68
CA GLY A 2 17.92 -21.59 9.32
C GLY A 2 16.80 -20.65 8.86
N ILE A 3 16.43 -20.66 7.58
CA ILE A 3 15.34 -19.81 7.04
C ILE A 3 14.00 -20.10 7.73
N ILE A 4 13.70 -21.37 8.04
CA ILE A 4 12.45 -21.76 8.70
C ILE A 4 12.40 -21.15 10.10
N VAL A 5 13.50 -21.21 10.84
CA VAL A 5 13.60 -20.60 12.19
C VAL A 5 13.36 -19.10 12.10
N VAL A 6 13.97 -18.41 11.13
CA VAL A 6 13.76 -16.96 10.91
C VAL A 6 12.29 -16.66 10.60
N ILE A 7 11.65 -17.44 9.74
CA ILE A 7 10.22 -17.26 9.42
C ILE A 7 9.36 -17.45 10.67
N LEU A 8 9.61 -18.50 11.46
CA LEU A 8 8.86 -18.75 12.70
C LEU A 8 9.01 -17.61 13.71
N VAL A 9 10.22 -17.05 13.85
CA VAL A 9 10.45 -15.87 14.71
C VAL A 9 9.67 -14.66 14.19
N ILE A 10 9.70 -14.39 12.88
CA ILE A 10 8.94 -13.28 12.30
C ILE A 10 7.43 -13.46 12.54
N VAL A 11 6.89 -14.66 12.29
CA VAL A 11 5.48 -14.97 12.51
C VAL A 11 5.09 -14.77 13.98
N LEU A 12 5.93 -15.23 14.92
CA LEU A 12 5.70 -15.03 16.35
C LEU A 12 5.67 -13.54 16.71
N LEU A 13 6.62 -12.74 16.21
CA LEU A 13 6.65 -11.30 16.46
C LEU A 13 5.39 -10.59 15.92
N VAL A 14 4.95 -10.95 14.71
CA VAL A 14 3.72 -10.39 14.11
C VAL A 14 2.49 -10.78 14.93
N ALA A 15 2.41 -12.04 15.39
CA ALA A 15 1.31 -12.50 16.23
C ALA A 15 1.27 -11.76 17.58
N LEU A 16 2.41 -11.61 18.25
CA LEU A 16 2.52 -10.86 19.49
C LEU A 16 2.15 -9.39 19.30
N PHE A 17 2.64 -8.76 18.24
CA PHE A 17 2.27 -7.40 17.87
C PHE A 17 0.75 -7.27 17.67
N SER A 18 0.13 -8.22 16.97
CA SER A 18 -1.32 -8.23 16.74
C SER A 18 -2.11 -8.34 18.06
N VAL A 19 -1.74 -9.27 18.94
CA VAL A 19 -2.42 -9.48 20.23
C VAL A 19 -2.26 -8.26 21.14
N GLN A 20 -1.06 -7.69 21.25
CA GLN A 20 -0.81 -6.53 22.10
C GLN A 20 -1.50 -5.26 21.58
N ASN A 21 -1.71 -5.16 20.26
CA ASN A 21 -2.40 -4.03 19.63
C ASN A 21 -3.88 -4.34 19.32
N ALA A 22 -4.45 -5.41 19.90
CA ALA A 22 -5.83 -5.83 19.66
C ALA A 22 -6.87 -4.92 20.34
N ALA A 23 -6.45 -4.04 21.25
CA ALA A 23 -7.33 -3.05 21.87
C ALA A 23 -8.04 -2.22 20.79
N PRO A 24 -9.39 -2.21 20.76
CA PRO A 24 -10.13 -1.50 19.74
C PRO A 24 -9.96 0.01 19.91
N VAL A 25 -9.51 0.67 18.85
CA VAL A 25 -9.37 2.12 18.77
C VAL A 25 -10.51 2.67 17.92
N ALA A 26 -11.21 3.67 18.43
CA ALA A 26 -12.24 4.37 17.68
C ALA A 26 -11.60 5.30 16.64
N ILE A 27 -12.02 5.13 15.40
CA ILE A 27 -11.53 5.92 14.26
C ILE A 27 -12.69 6.72 13.70
N SER A 28 -12.48 8.02 13.56
CA SER A 28 -13.36 8.92 12.82
C SER A 28 -12.63 9.34 11.54
N PHE A 29 -13.10 8.86 10.40
CA PHE A 29 -12.51 9.16 9.10
C PHE A 29 -13.56 9.77 8.17
N LEU A 30 -13.39 11.03 7.80
CA LEU A 30 -14.35 11.79 7.00
C LEU A 30 -15.76 11.72 7.63
N PHE A 31 -16.70 10.99 7.02
CA PHE A 31 -18.07 10.79 7.51
C PHE A 31 -18.29 9.42 8.16
N TRP A 32 -17.24 8.58 8.24
CA TRP A 32 -17.29 7.23 8.78
C TRP A 32 -16.74 7.17 10.19
N LYS A 33 -17.39 6.38 11.04
CA LYS A 33 -16.91 6.04 12.38
C LYS A 33 -16.93 4.53 12.55
N PHE A 34 -15.80 3.96 12.96
CA PHE A 34 -15.69 2.52 13.20
C PHE A 34 -14.65 2.24 14.27
N GLN A 35 -14.62 1.02 14.78
CA GLN A 35 -13.62 0.56 15.74
C GLN A 35 -12.81 -0.57 15.10
N ALA A 36 -11.49 -0.50 15.24
CA ALA A 36 -10.57 -1.51 14.76
C ALA A 36 -9.30 -1.51 15.62
N SER A 37 -8.51 -2.58 15.55
CA SER A 37 -7.19 -2.60 16.17
C SER A 37 -6.24 -1.62 15.47
N LEU A 38 -5.31 -1.02 16.20
CA LEU A 38 -4.32 -0.11 15.60
C LEU A 38 -3.50 -0.82 14.50
N ALA A 39 -3.17 -2.09 14.74
CA ALA A 39 -2.41 -2.93 13.81
C ALA A 39 -3.09 -3.05 12.44
N ILE A 40 -4.39 -3.39 12.40
CA ILE A 40 -5.09 -3.57 11.12
C ILE A 40 -5.24 -2.23 10.38
N VAL A 41 -5.39 -1.14 11.13
CA VAL A 41 -5.52 0.21 10.57
C VAL A 41 -4.23 0.63 9.87
N ILE A 42 -3.09 0.47 10.54
CA ILE A 42 -1.77 0.76 9.95
C ILE A 42 -1.55 -0.12 8.70
N PHE A 43 -1.86 -1.41 8.80
CA PHE A 43 -1.72 -2.34 7.69
C PHE A 43 -2.55 -1.91 6.46
N LEU A 44 -3.83 -1.58 6.67
CA LEU A 44 -4.70 -1.10 5.60
C LEU A 44 -4.25 0.25 5.02
N CYS A 45 -3.74 1.17 5.85
CA CYS A 45 -3.18 2.43 5.37
C CYS A 45 -1.97 2.22 4.46
N VAL A 46 -1.05 1.30 4.81
CA VAL A 46 0.10 0.96 3.97
C VAL A 46 -0.36 0.35 2.64
N LEU A 47 -1.29 -0.61 2.68
CA LEU A 47 -1.85 -1.21 1.46
C LEU A 47 -2.53 -0.18 0.56
N ALA A 48 -3.34 0.72 1.13
CA ALA A 48 -3.99 1.79 0.39
C ALA A 48 -2.96 2.74 -0.24
N GLY A 49 -1.91 3.12 0.49
CA GLY A 49 -0.82 3.95 -0.03
C GLY A 49 -0.10 3.31 -1.22
N ILE A 50 0.22 2.01 -1.12
CA ILE A 50 0.83 1.24 -2.22
C ILE A 50 -0.12 1.22 -3.44
N ALA A 51 -1.40 0.91 -3.23
CA ALA A 51 -2.38 0.87 -4.30
C ALA A 51 -2.48 2.24 -5.02
N ILE A 52 -2.63 3.32 -4.26
CA ILE A 52 -2.68 4.69 -4.79
C ILE A 52 -1.39 5.02 -5.57
N GLY A 53 -0.22 4.70 -5.02
CA GLY A 53 1.07 4.93 -5.66
C GLY A 53 1.22 4.19 -6.99
N VAL A 54 0.87 2.90 -7.02
CA VAL A 54 0.89 2.08 -8.24
C VAL A 54 -0.06 2.64 -9.29
N THR A 55 -1.30 2.96 -8.91
CA THR A 55 -2.28 3.57 -9.82
C THR A 55 -1.77 4.91 -10.37
N ALA A 56 -1.20 5.77 -9.52
CA ALA A 56 -0.65 7.05 -9.95
C ALA A 56 0.51 6.88 -10.94
N MET A 57 1.43 5.94 -10.70
CA MET A 57 2.53 5.64 -11.61
C MET A 57 2.02 5.20 -13.00
N ILE A 58 1.02 4.32 -13.04
CA ILE A 58 0.41 3.85 -14.30
C ILE A 58 -0.24 5.04 -15.04
N VAL A 59 -1.09 5.82 -14.38
CA VAL A 59 -1.83 6.93 -15.00
C VAL A 59 -0.88 8.03 -15.50
N ILE A 60 0.12 8.40 -14.71
CA ILE A 60 1.10 9.44 -15.08
C ILE A 60 2.04 8.94 -16.18
N GLY A 61 2.49 7.68 -16.10
CA GLY A 61 3.32 7.05 -17.13
C GLY A 61 2.64 6.98 -18.49
N MET A 62 1.36 6.57 -18.53
CA MET A 62 0.56 6.55 -19.76
C MET A 62 0.42 7.93 -20.42
N LYS A 63 0.25 9.00 -19.62
CA LYS A 63 0.18 10.38 -20.13
C LYS A 63 1.50 10.86 -20.75
N LYS A 64 2.66 10.45 -20.21
CA LYS A 64 3.97 10.81 -20.76
C LYS A 64 4.21 10.16 -22.13
N THR A 65 3.86 8.89 -22.29
CA THR A 65 4.03 8.17 -23.56
C THR A 65 3.13 8.72 -24.67
N GLY A 66 1.88 9.11 -24.35
CA GLY A 66 0.96 9.73 -25.31
C GLY A 66 1.41 11.11 -25.81
N ARG A 67 2.02 11.95 -24.95
CA ARG A 67 2.56 13.26 -25.36
C ARG A 67 3.79 13.13 -26.25
N ARG A 68 4.65 12.13 -26.02
CA ARG A 68 5.86 11.90 -26.81
C ARG A 68 5.55 11.44 -28.25
N LYS A 69 4.46 10.71 -28.45
CA LYS A 69 3.99 10.27 -29.78
C LYS A 69 3.35 11.39 -30.61
N LYS A 70 2.72 12.40 -29.97
CA LYS A 70 2.19 13.60 -30.65
C LYS A 70 3.24 14.66 -30.97
N ALA A 71 4.40 14.63 -30.33
CA ALA A 71 5.47 15.62 -30.53
C ALA A 71 6.39 15.33 -31.73
N SER A 72 6.13 14.28 -32.50
CA SER A 72 6.83 14.00 -33.76
C SER A 72 5.88 14.04 -34.95
N PRO A 73 5.45 15.23 -35.40
CA PRO A 73 4.90 15.39 -36.75
C PRO A 73 6.05 15.58 -37.74
N GLY A 74 6.15 14.70 -38.74
CA GLY A 74 6.90 14.97 -39.97
C GLY A 74 8.41 14.74 -39.89
N GLY A 75 8.86 13.65 -40.49
CA GLY A 75 10.27 13.36 -40.72
C GLY A 75 10.40 12.17 -41.65
N SER A 76 9.71 12.24 -42.80
CA SER A 76 9.98 11.35 -43.94
C SER A 76 11.21 11.90 -44.67
N PRO A 77 12.24 11.08 -44.95
CA PRO A 77 13.04 11.30 -46.15
C PRO A 77 12.22 10.95 -47.41
#